data_AF-A0A6I2M1L8-F1
#
_entry.id   AF-A0A6I2M1L8-F1
#
_cell.length_a   1.000
_cell.length_b   1.000
_cell.length_c   1.000
_cell.angle_alpha   90.00
_cell.angle_beta   90.00
_cell.angle_gamma   90.00
#
_symmetry.space_group_name_H-M   'P 1'
#
loop_
_entity.id
_entity.type
_entity.pdbx_description
1 polymer ?
#
loop_
_entity_poly.entity_id
_entity_poly.type
_entity_poly.pdbx_seq_one_letter_code
_entity_poly.pdbx_strand_id
1 'polypeptide(L)'
;MFSLNLSIGREGGTLYNKDPKRNLEKRLNAALNKHGLRGLPVAFVIEAERVTGRVHLHGVLVPGAHSKKVIERALAEAGGKLKGQQRTRQCKIEPFRDPGPDGWHRYITEDLRFTSRHVDGDLIYISQPLIRLRSSFYEEVIRGGAAANTTSGMP
;
A
#
# COMPACT_ATOMS: atom_id res chain seq x y z
N MET A 1 -6.85 2.00 -3.58
CA MET A 1 -6.25 2.04 -2.24
C MET A 1 -6.79 0.90 -1.39
N PHE A 2 -6.10 0.55 -0.31
CA PHE A 2 -6.59 -0.40 0.68
C PHE A 2 -6.28 0.06 2.11
N SER A 3 -7.12 -0.39 3.03
CA SER A 3 -6.86 -0.40 4.47
C SER A 3 -6.90 -1.83 4.98
N LEU A 4 -5.95 -2.19 5.83
CA LEU A 4 -5.79 -3.52 6.38
C LEU A 4 -5.59 -3.47 7.90
N ASN A 5 -6.60 -3.94 8.62
CA ASN A 5 -6.51 -4.18 10.05
C ASN A 5 -5.63 -5.40 10.33
N LEU A 6 -4.70 -5.22 11.28
CA LEU A 6 -3.83 -6.28 11.76
C LEU A 6 -4.54 -7.08 12.87
N SER A 7 -4.15 -8.34 13.04
CA SER A 7 -4.50 -9.10 14.25
C SER A 7 -3.68 -8.64 15.44
N ILE A 8 -4.16 -8.89 16.66
CA ILE A 8 -3.47 -8.52 17.91
C ILE A 8 -2.00 -8.98 17.90
N GLY A 9 -1.73 -10.22 17.47
CA GLY A 9 -0.37 -10.73 17.38
C GLY A 9 0.49 -10.06 16.30
N ARG A 10 -0.12 -9.52 15.24
CA ARG A 10 0.56 -8.75 14.19
C ARG A 10 0.76 -7.29 14.61
N GLU A 11 -0.19 -6.70 15.31
CA GLU A 11 -0.07 -5.37 15.92
C GLU A 11 1.10 -5.35 16.91
N GLY A 12 1.09 -6.24 17.90
CA GLY A 12 2.20 -6.33 18.87
C GLY A 12 3.54 -6.63 18.18
N GLY A 13 3.55 -7.56 17.22
CA GLY A 13 4.74 -7.85 16.43
C GLY A 13 5.20 -6.73 15.50
N THR A 14 4.40 -5.68 15.30
CA THR A 14 4.77 -4.46 14.56
C THR A 14 5.27 -3.39 15.53
N LEU A 15 4.56 -3.17 16.64
CA LEU A 15 4.93 -2.19 17.67
C LEU A 15 6.29 -2.46 18.33
N TYR A 16 6.63 -3.73 18.54
CA TYR A 16 7.85 -4.11 19.28
C TYR A 16 8.98 -4.64 18.37
N ASN A 17 8.88 -4.47 17.06
CA ASN A 17 9.91 -4.91 16.13
C ASN A 17 10.89 -3.77 15.81
N LYS A 18 12.18 -4.07 15.73
CA LYS A 18 13.21 -3.11 15.31
C LYS A 18 13.09 -2.71 13.83
N ASP A 19 12.51 -3.58 13.00
CA ASP A 19 12.26 -3.34 11.58
C ASP A 19 10.85 -3.82 11.20
N PRO A 20 9.81 -3.05 11.59
CA PRO A 20 8.43 -3.44 11.40
C PRO A 20 8.04 -3.49 9.92
N LYS A 21 8.57 -2.56 9.10
CA LYS A 21 8.42 -2.60 7.64
C LYS A 21 8.89 -3.92 7.06
N ARG A 22 10.12 -4.36 7.35
CA ARG A 22 10.65 -5.61 6.78
C ARG A 22 9.86 -6.83 7.25
N ASN A 23 9.38 -6.81 8.50
CA ASN A 23 8.53 -7.89 9.01
C ASN A 23 7.22 -8.00 8.23
N LEU A 24 6.53 -6.89 8.04
CA LEU A 24 5.25 -6.82 7.32
C LEU A 24 5.43 -7.07 5.82
N GLU A 25 6.50 -6.55 5.21
CA GLU A 25 6.88 -6.84 3.83
C GLU A 25 7.00 -8.35 3.60
N LYS A 26 7.77 -9.05 4.44
CA LYS A 26 7.95 -10.51 4.31
C LYS A 26 6.63 -11.25 4.38
N ARG A 27 5.73 -10.84 5.28
CA ARG A 27 4.40 -11.44 5.44
C ARG A 27 3.49 -11.17 4.25
N LEU A 28 3.48 -9.93 3.77
CA LEU A 28 2.74 -9.52 2.59
C LEU A 28 3.20 -10.33 1.39
N ASN A 29 4.51 -10.36 1.12
CA ASN A 29 5.06 -11.09 -0.02
C ASN A 29 4.80 -12.60 0.07
N ALA A 30 4.91 -13.21 1.26
CA ALA A 30 4.58 -14.62 1.44
C ALA A 30 3.10 -14.91 1.15
N ALA A 31 2.18 -14.06 1.65
CA ALA A 31 0.75 -14.19 1.37
C ALA A 31 0.44 -13.96 -0.12
N LEU A 32 0.96 -12.90 -0.72
CA LEU A 32 0.77 -12.63 -2.16
C LEU A 32 1.23 -13.82 -3.01
N ASN A 33 2.42 -14.35 -2.75
CA ASN A 33 2.95 -15.51 -3.47
C ASN A 33 2.04 -16.73 -3.35
N LYS A 34 1.56 -17.03 -2.14
CA LYS A 34 0.67 -18.18 -1.87
C LYS A 34 -0.66 -18.10 -2.63
N HIS A 35 -1.15 -16.88 -2.90
CA HIS A 35 -2.41 -16.64 -3.61
C HIS A 35 -2.20 -16.37 -5.12
N GLY A 36 -1.00 -16.64 -5.65
CA GLY A 36 -0.71 -16.45 -7.09
C GLY A 36 -0.55 -14.98 -7.51
N LEU A 37 -0.29 -14.08 -6.55
CA LEU A 37 -0.14 -12.63 -6.75
C LEU A 37 1.33 -12.19 -6.69
N ARG A 38 2.26 -13.08 -7.07
CA ARG A 38 3.70 -12.78 -7.06
C ARG A 38 3.97 -11.58 -7.96
N GLY A 39 4.64 -10.57 -7.42
CA GLY A 39 5.00 -9.36 -8.17
C GLY A 39 3.87 -8.35 -8.32
N LEU A 40 2.76 -8.49 -7.59
CA LEU A 40 1.71 -7.48 -7.55
C LEU A 40 2.30 -6.10 -7.16
N PRO A 41 2.13 -5.05 -7.99
CA PRO A 41 2.56 -3.71 -7.63
C PRO A 41 1.77 -3.19 -6.43
N VAL A 42 2.45 -3.00 -5.31
CA VAL A 42 1.87 -2.60 -4.03
C VAL A 42 2.81 -1.67 -3.26
N ALA A 43 2.24 -0.74 -2.50
CA ALA A 43 2.90 0.02 -1.44
C ALA A 43 2.01 0.05 -0.20
N PHE A 44 2.61 0.16 0.97
CA PHE A 44 1.90 0.43 2.21
C PHE A 44 2.71 1.32 3.14
N VAL A 45 1.99 2.00 4.02
CA VAL A 45 2.48 2.63 5.23
C VAL A 45 1.98 1.83 6.44
N ILE A 46 2.76 1.81 7.51
CA ILE A 46 2.30 1.43 8.84
C ILE A 46 1.71 2.68 9.47
N GLU A 47 0.47 2.61 9.93
CA GLU A 47 -0.25 3.74 10.50
C GLU A 47 -0.79 3.39 11.89
N ALA A 48 -0.61 4.30 12.85
CA ALA A 48 -1.23 4.22 14.16
C ALA A 48 -2.50 5.06 14.20
N GLU A 49 -3.62 4.45 14.58
CA GLU A 49 -4.89 5.14 14.76
C GLU A 49 -4.81 6.14 15.92
N ARG A 50 -5.22 7.39 15.69
CA ARG A 50 -5.07 8.49 16.67
C ARG A 50 -5.83 8.27 17.98
N VAL A 51 -6.98 7.60 17.93
CA VAL A 51 -7.86 7.43 19.10
C VAL A 51 -7.45 6.21 19.92
N THR A 52 -7.13 5.11 19.26
CA THR A 52 -6.93 3.81 19.92
C THR A 52 -5.45 3.43 20.05
N GLY A 53 -4.56 4.07 19.29
CA GLY A 53 -3.16 3.69 19.15
C GLY A 53 -2.95 2.39 18.36
N ARG A 54 -4.01 1.77 17.83
CA ARG A 54 -3.91 0.51 17.10
C ARG A 54 -3.24 0.69 15.76
N VAL A 55 -2.43 -0.30 15.39
CA VAL A 55 -1.65 -0.27 14.16
C VAL A 55 -2.37 -1.01 13.04
N HIS A 56 -2.45 -0.36 11.88
CA HIS A 56 -3.02 -0.92 10.66
C HIS A 56 -2.15 -0.53 9.46
N LEU A 57 -2.43 -1.10 8.29
CA LEU A 57 -1.74 -0.72 7.05
C LEU A 57 -2.67 0.08 6.16
N HIS A 58 -2.19 1.22 5.67
CA HIS A 58 -2.78 1.95 4.56
C HIS A 58 -1.90 1.81 3.34
N GLY A 59 -2.50 1.60 2.17
CA GLY A 59 -1.68 1.34 1.00
C GLY A 59 -2.40 1.47 -0.33
N VAL A 60 -1.62 1.25 -1.38
CA VAL A 60 -2.11 1.22 -2.76
C VAL A 60 -1.58 0.01 -3.47
N LEU A 61 -2.33 -0.43 -4.47
CA LEU A 61 -1.93 -1.52 -5.34
C LEU A 61 -2.52 -1.31 -6.73
N VAL A 62 -1.87 -1.90 -7.73
CA VAL A 62 -2.37 -1.99 -9.09
C VAL A 62 -2.84 -3.43 -9.30
N PRO A 63 -4.16 -3.68 -9.39
CA PRO A 63 -4.71 -5.05 -9.36
C PRO A 63 -4.43 -5.83 -10.66
N GLY A 64 -4.18 -5.15 -11.78
CA GLY A 64 -4.07 -5.79 -13.09
C GLY A 64 -5.32 -6.60 -13.42
N ALA A 65 -5.14 -7.83 -13.90
CA ALA A 65 -6.23 -8.78 -14.17
C ALA A 65 -6.70 -9.57 -12.94
N HIS A 66 -6.11 -9.34 -11.76
CA HIS A 66 -6.44 -10.13 -10.57
C HIS A 66 -7.78 -9.70 -9.96
N SER A 67 -8.59 -10.68 -9.56
CA SER A 67 -9.86 -10.38 -8.90
C SER A 67 -9.65 -9.74 -7.52
N LYS A 68 -10.50 -8.75 -7.19
CA LYS A 68 -10.53 -8.08 -5.89
C LYS A 68 -10.55 -9.08 -4.72
N LYS A 69 -11.36 -10.13 -4.84
CA LYS A 69 -11.56 -11.17 -3.80
C LYS A 69 -10.28 -11.95 -3.49
N VAL A 70 -9.43 -12.22 -4.48
CA VAL A 70 -8.15 -12.92 -4.26
C VAL A 70 -7.16 -11.99 -3.57
N ILE A 71 -7.12 -10.71 -3.96
CA ILE A 71 -6.29 -9.68 -3.32
C ILE A 71 -6.70 -9.49 -1.85
N GLU A 72 -8.00 -9.33 -1.56
CA GLU A 72 -8.52 -9.20 -0.19
C GLU A 72 -8.14 -10.39 0.69
N ARG A 73 -8.20 -11.62 0.14
CA ARG A 73 -7.80 -12.83 0.87
C ARG A 73 -6.31 -12.84 1.19
N ALA A 74 -5.46 -12.45 0.25
CA ALA A 74 -4.02 -12.38 0.47
C ALA A 74 -3.67 -11.30 1.50
N LEU A 75 -4.27 -10.12 1.40
CA LEU A 75 -4.08 -9.03 2.37
C LEU A 75 -4.54 -9.43 3.77
N ALA A 76 -5.73 -10.03 3.91
CA ALA A 76 -6.22 -10.52 5.20
C ALA A 76 -5.31 -11.61 5.81
N GLU A 77 -4.70 -12.46 4.99
CA GLU A 77 -3.72 -13.44 5.46
C GLU A 77 -2.42 -12.78 5.94
N ALA A 78 -1.91 -11.77 5.21
CA ALA A 78 -0.74 -10.99 5.62
C ALA A 78 -0.96 -10.29 6.96
N GLY A 79 -2.13 -9.66 7.13
CA GLY A 79 -2.54 -8.96 8.35
C GLY A 79 -2.83 -9.89 9.55
N GLY A 80 -2.77 -11.21 9.36
CA GLY A 80 -3.16 -12.19 10.37
C GLY A 80 -4.67 -12.35 10.42
N LYS A 81 -5.17 -13.52 10.03
CA LYS A 81 -6.61 -13.78 9.85
C LYS A 81 -7.41 -13.43 11.12
N LEU A 82 -8.28 -12.43 11.02
CA LEU A 82 -9.24 -12.08 12.07
C LEU A 82 -10.44 -13.04 12.04
N LYS A 83 -11.08 -13.23 13.19
CA LYS A 83 -12.27 -14.09 13.37
C LYS A 83 -13.53 -13.24 13.57
N GLY A 84 -14.70 -13.86 13.38
CA GLY A 84 -16.00 -13.22 13.63
C GLY A 84 -16.25 -11.97 12.78
N GLN A 85 -16.99 -11.00 13.32
CA GLN A 85 -17.38 -9.77 12.62
C GLN A 85 -16.18 -8.91 12.17
N GLN A 86 -15.05 -9.01 12.87
CA GLN A 86 -13.83 -8.27 12.53
C GLN A 86 -13.22 -8.72 11.19
N ARG A 87 -13.47 -9.97 10.77
CA ARG A 87 -13.00 -10.50 9.48
C ARG A 87 -13.55 -9.70 8.30
N THR A 88 -14.84 -9.34 8.34
CA THR A 88 -15.51 -8.62 7.24
C THR A 88 -14.94 -7.21 7.07
N ARG A 89 -14.44 -6.62 8.15
CA ARG A 89 -13.83 -5.28 8.16
C ARG A 89 -12.30 -5.33 8.10
N GLN A 90 -11.71 -6.51 7.91
CA GLN A 90 -10.27 -6.66 8.00
C GLN A 90 -9.55 -5.96 6.86
N CYS A 91 -10.04 -6.14 5.63
CA CYS A 91 -9.46 -5.53 4.45
C CYS A 91 -10.55 -4.77 3.69
N LYS A 92 -10.30 -3.49 3.45
CA LYS A 92 -11.15 -2.62 2.64
C LYS A 92 -10.35 -2.19 1.42
N ILE A 93 -10.83 -2.51 0.21
CA ILE A 93 -10.21 -2.04 -1.04
C ILE A 93 -11.21 -1.14 -1.77
N GLU A 94 -10.78 0.07 -2.10
CA GLU A 94 -11.58 1.10 -2.77
C GLU A 94 -10.81 1.73 -3.93
N PRO A 95 -11.49 2.16 -5.01
CA PRO A 95 -10.86 2.94 -6.06
C PRO A 95 -10.24 4.21 -5.50
N PHE A 96 -9.02 4.53 -5.93
CA PHE A 96 -8.39 5.81 -5.60
C PHE A 96 -8.94 6.87 -6.55
N ARG A 97 -9.57 7.93 -6.02
CA ARG A 97 -10.33 8.91 -6.81
C ARG A 97 -9.62 10.26 -7.00
N ASP A 98 -8.47 10.49 -6.38
CA ASP A 98 -7.82 11.82 -6.37
C ASP A 98 -6.41 11.79 -7.01
N PRO A 99 -6.27 12.18 -8.29
CA PRO A 99 -5.02 12.12 -9.04
C PRO A 99 -4.20 13.42 -8.99
N GLY A 100 -4.32 14.24 -7.94
CA GLY A 100 -3.49 15.45 -7.78
C GLY A 100 -1.98 15.18 -7.94
N PRO A 101 -1.13 16.21 -8.13
CA PRO A 101 0.28 16.05 -8.51
C PRO A 101 1.11 15.20 -7.54
N ASP A 102 0.72 15.15 -6.26
CA ASP A 102 1.37 14.33 -5.22
C ASP A 102 0.87 12.87 -5.19
N GLY A 103 -0.21 12.57 -5.93
CA GLY A 103 -0.81 11.26 -6.12
C GLY A 103 -1.18 10.52 -4.83
N TRP A 104 -1.11 9.20 -4.88
CA TRP A 104 -1.38 8.32 -3.75
C TRP A 104 -0.36 8.43 -2.60
N HIS A 105 0.81 9.02 -2.85
CA HIS A 105 1.89 9.10 -1.87
C HIS A 105 1.53 10.02 -0.71
N ARG A 106 1.00 11.22 -1.00
CA ARG A 106 0.52 12.14 0.03
C ARG A 106 -0.60 11.52 0.86
N TYR A 107 -1.54 10.86 0.20
CA TYR A 107 -2.66 10.20 0.85
C TYR A 107 -2.21 9.15 1.89
N ILE A 108 -1.24 8.29 1.55
CA ILE A 108 -0.78 7.25 2.48
C ILE A 108 0.26 7.74 3.50
N THR A 109 0.64 9.02 3.52
CA THR A 109 1.69 9.53 4.43
C THR A 109 1.19 10.62 5.38
N GLU A 110 -0.10 10.95 5.34
CA GLU A 110 -0.71 12.01 6.14
C GLU A 110 -0.47 11.84 7.64
N ASP A 111 -0.58 10.60 8.15
CA ASP A 111 -0.42 10.27 9.55
C ASP A 111 0.98 9.72 9.92
N LEU A 112 1.95 9.83 9.01
CA LEU A 112 3.30 9.30 9.24
C LEU A 112 3.98 9.95 10.46
N ARG A 113 3.84 11.28 10.63
CA ARG A 113 4.43 12.03 11.74
C ARG A 113 3.83 11.64 13.09
N PHE A 114 2.54 11.29 13.12
CA PHE A 114 1.91 10.79 14.33
C PHE A 114 2.35 9.36 14.61
N THR A 115 2.40 8.53 13.57
CA THR A 115 2.78 7.12 13.70
C THR A 115 4.23 6.95 14.13
N SER A 116 5.15 7.79 13.67
CA SER A 116 6.57 7.75 14.08
C SER A 116 6.81 8.07 15.56
N ARG A 117 5.77 8.46 16.31
CA ARG A 117 5.83 8.60 17.78
C ARG A 117 5.48 7.31 18.52
N HIS A 118 4.93 6.32 17.82
CA HIS A 118 4.39 5.08 18.37
C HIS A 118 5.06 3.83 17.80
N VAL A 119 5.63 3.93 16.60
CA VAL A 119 6.29 2.83 15.90
C VAL A 119 7.68 3.31 15.49
N ASP A 120 8.70 2.60 15.97
CA ASP A 120 10.08 2.87 15.62
C ASP A 120 10.45 2.25 14.25
N GLY A 121 11.36 2.89 13.53
CA GLY A 121 11.93 2.39 12.28
C GLY A 121 11.23 2.87 11.01
N ASP A 122 11.60 2.27 9.89
CA ASP A 122 10.98 2.62 8.61
C ASP A 122 9.51 2.15 8.57
N LEU A 123 8.62 3.03 8.10
CA LEU A 123 7.18 2.78 8.09
C LEU A 123 6.59 2.55 6.70
N ILE A 124 7.36 2.84 5.65
CA ILE A 124 6.88 2.81 4.26
C ILE A 124 7.55 1.68 3.51
N TYR A 125 6.74 0.86 2.83
CA TYR A 125 7.19 -0.12 1.86
C TYR A 125 6.63 0.22 0.48
N ILE A 126 7.48 0.13 -0.54
CA ILE A 126 7.09 0.24 -1.95
C ILE A 126 7.72 -0.93 -2.68
N SER A 127 6.90 -1.74 -3.33
CA SER A 127 7.37 -2.86 -4.15
C SER A 127 8.07 -2.37 -5.41
N GLN A 128 9.08 -3.12 -5.86
CA GLN A 128 9.81 -2.82 -7.10
C GLN A 128 8.91 -2.71 -8.35
N PRO A 129 7.91 -3.59 -8.56
CA PRO A 129 6.98 -3.43 -9.67
C PRO A 129 6.24 -2.09 -9.65
N LEU A 130 5.87 -1.59 -8.47
CA LEU A 130 5.20 -0.29 -8.36
C LEU A 130 6.16 0.88 -8.64
N ILE A 131 7.42 0.78 -8.22
CA ILE A 131 8.46 1.77 -8.56
C ILE A 131 8.63 1.84 -10.09
N ARG A 132 8.72 0.69 -10.77
CA ARG A 132 8.85 0.62 -12.22
C ARG A 132 7.65 1.23 -12.95
N LEU A 133 6.44 0.99 -12.45
CA LEU A 133 5.22 1.60 -13.00
C LEU A 133 5.21 3.13 -12.84
N ARG A 134 5.72 3.64 -11.72
CA ARG A 134 5.87 5.09 -11.53
C ARG A 134 6.82 5.67 -12.56
N SER A 135 7.96 5.03 -12.79
CA SER A 135 8.92 5.48 -13.80
C SER A 135 8.34 5.43 -15.21
N SER A 136 7.63 4.35 -15.58
CA SER A 136 7.01 4.24 -16.91
C SER A 136 5.88 5.26 -17.12
N PHE A 137 5.03 5.49 -16.11
CA PHE A 137 3.98 6.50 -16.18
C PHE A 137 4.55 7.92 -16.27
N TYR A 138 5.62 8.21 -15.52
CA TYR A 138 6.31 9.50 -15.58
C TYR A 138 6.99 9.72 -16.93
N GLU A 139 7.62 8.67 -17.50
CA GLU A 139 8.19 8.70 -18.84
C GLU A 139 7.13 8.84 -19.95
N GLU A 140 5.98 8.17 -19.84
CA GLU A 140 4.86 8.29 -20.79
C GLU A 140 4.22 9.68 -20.74
N VAL A 141 4.05 10.27 -19.55
CA VAL A 141 3.52 11.63 -19.40
C VAL A 141 4.51 12.68 -19.92
N ILE A 142 5.82 12.51 -19.69
CA ILE A 142 6.84 13.40 -20.26
C ILE A 142 6.92 13.25 -21.79
N ARG A 143 6.90 12.03 -22.33
CA ARG A 143 6.91 11.80 -23.79
C ARG A 143 5.62 12.26 -24.46
N GLY A 144 4.46 12.03 -23.84
CA GLY A 144 3.15 12.49 -24.31
C GLY A 144 3.01 14.02 -24.24
N GLY A 145 3.55 14.64 -23.19
CA GLY A 145 3.63 16.10 -23.06
C GLY A 145 4.63 16.73 -24.02
N ALA A 146 5.74 16.06 -24.33
CA ALA A 146 6.72 16.51 -25.31
C ALA A 146 6.17 16.41 -26.76
N ALA A 147 5.43 15.34 -27.08
CA ALA A 147 4.78 15.17 -28.38
C ALA A 147 3.64 16.17 -28.62
N ALA A 148 2.89 16.54 -27.57
CA ALA A 148 1.84 17.56 -27.65
C ALA A 148 2.39 18.98 -27.89
N ASN A 149 3.63 19.25 -27.49
CA ASN A 149 4.30 20.55 -27.67
C ASN A 149 5.08 20.70 -28.99
N THR A 150 5.12 19.68 -29.85
CA THR A 150 5.83 19.78 -31.15
C THR A 150 4.92 20.07 -32.35
N THR A 151 3.59 20.05 -32.18
CA THR A 151 2.62 20.32 -33.27
C THR A 151 2.06 21.74 -33.30
N SER A 152 2.43 22.61 -32.37
CA SER A 152 1.95 24.00 -32.28
C SER A 152 2.99 25.04 -32.74
N GLY A 153 4.02 24.63 -33.46
CA GLY A 153 5.03 25.55 -33.99
C GLY A 153 5.58 25.09 -35.33
N MET A 154 4.88 25.41 -36.41
CA MET A 154 5.47 25.75 -37.71
C MET A 154 4.38 26.33 -38.63
N PRO A 155 4.77 27.21 -39.57
CA PRO A 155 4.68 28.67 -39.49
C PRO A 155 3.33 29.29 -39.89
#